data_AF-A0A419KY96-F1
#
_entry.id   AF-A0A419KY96-F1
#
_cell.length_a   1.000
_cell.length_b   1.000
_cell.length_c   1.000
_cell.angle_alpha   90.00
_cell.angle_beta   90.00
_cell.angle_gamma   90.00
#
_symmetry.space_group_name_H-M   'P 1'
#
loop_
_entity.id
_entity.type
_entity.pdbx_description
1 polymer ?
#
loop_
_entity_poly.entity_id
_entity_poly.type
_entity_poly.pdbx_seq_one_letter_code
_entity_poly.pdbx_strand_id
1 'polypeptide(L)'
;MIPVSLYSLVSKRLIELILETKKTESLPTSLAKSILYLWQRDQLDNAVGVEKLLEAAMFVEPEKTLEFFREIGLQEIVVPLKEAFR
;
A
#
# COMPACT_ATOMS: atom_id res chain seq x y z
N MET A 1 1.07 -10.48 8.27
CA MET A 1 1.71 -9.40 9.05
C MET A 1 2.98 -9.01 8.32
N ILE A 2 3.21 -7.73 8.04
CA ILE A 2 4.44 -7.29 7.35
C ILE A 2 5.52 -7.08 8.43
N PRO A 3 6.71 -7.70 8.31
CA PRO A 3 7.83 -7.44 9.21
C PRO A 3 8.23 -5.97 9.23
N VAL A 4 8.52 -5.43 10.43
CA VAL A 4 8.93 -4.02 10.60
C VAL A 4 10.18 -3.70 9.77
N SER A 5 11.10 -4.65 9.63
CA SER A 5 12.30 -4.51 8.79
C SER A 5 12.00 -4.28 7.31
N LEU A 6 10.79 -4.58 6.85
CA LEU A 6 10.35 -4.40 5.48
C LEU A 6 9.50 -3.15 5.28
N TYR A 7 9.17 -2.38 6.33
CA TYR A 7 8.27 -1.22 6.20
C TYR A 7 8.76 -0.20 5.20
N SER A 8 10.03 0.20 5.25
CA SER A 8 10.55 1.19 4.30
C SER A 8 10.53 0.68 2.85
N LEU A 9 10.86 -0.60 2.63
CA LEU A 9 10.79 -1.22 1.30
C LEU A 9 9.34 -1.23 0.78
N VAL A 10 8.41 -1.68 1.61
CA VAL A 10 6.99 -1.78 1.27
C VAL A 10 6.41 -0.40 1.02
N SER A 11 6.62 0.56 1.91
CA SER A 11 6.12 1.93 1.75
C SER A 11 6.62 2.57 0.48
N LYS A 12 7.93 2.48 0.21
CA LYS A 12 8.50 2.98 -1.05
C LYS A 12 7.81 2.36 -2.27
N ARG A 13 7.65 1.04 -2.29
CA ARG A 13 7.04 0.37 -3.44
C ARG A 13 5.56 0.71 -3.62
N LEU A 14 4.82 0.82 -2.54
CA LEU A 14 3.40 1.19 -2.60
C LEU A 14 3.22 2.63 -3.06
N ILE A 15 4.10 3.55 -2.63
CA ILE A 15 4.12 4.94 -3.14
C ILE A 15 4.34 4.96 -4.66
N GLU A 16 5.31 4.21 -5.17
CA GLU A 16 5.56 4.10 -6.61
C GLU A 16 4.30 3.61 -7.35
N LEU A 17 3.67 2.52 -6.88
CA LEU A 17 2.44 1.99 -7.49
C LEU A 17 1.30 3.02 -7.50
N ILE A 18 1.14 3.77 -6.41
CA ILE A 18 0.09 4.80 -6.30
C ILE A 18 0.37 5.99 -7.23
N LEU A 19 1.62 6.40 -7.38
CA LEU A 19 1.98 7.56 -8.22
C LEU A 19 2.03 7.22 -9.71
N GLU A 20 2.38 5.99 -10.07
CA GLU A 20 2.50 5.53 -11.47
C GLU A 20 1.17 5.08 -12.07
N THR A 21 0.13 4.89 -11.25
CA THR A 21 -1.17 4.44 -11.74
C THR A 21 -1.85 5.48 -12.63
N LYS A 22 -2.54 5.00 -13.66
CA LYS A 22 -3.43 5.82 -14.49
C LYS A 22 -4.88 5.81 -13.97
N LYS A 23 -5.17 5.07 -12.90
CA LYS A 23 -6.51 4.85 -12.35
C LYS A 23 -6.79 5.80 -11.17
N THR A 24 -6.26 7.02 -11.19
CA THR A 24 -6.32 7.95 -10.03
C THR A 24 -7.73 8.34 -9.59
N GLU A 25 -8.72 8.23 -10.47
CA GLU A 25 -10.13 8.50 -10.14
C GLU A 25 -10.74 7.46 -9.17
N SER A 26 -10.08 6.31 -8.94
CA SER A 26 -10.58 5.29 -8.02
C SER A 26 -10.20 5.52 -6.56
N LEU A 27 -9.30 6.47 -6.25
CA LEU A 27 -8.82 6.68 -4.88
C LEU A 27 -9.75 7.63 -4.11
N PRO A 28 -10.37 7.19 -2.98
CA PRO A 28 -11.20 8.06 -2.17
C PRO A 28 -10.43 9.28 -1.66
N THR A 29 -11.02 10.47 -1.76
CA THR A 29 -10.38 11.73 -1.33
C THR A 29 -9.96 11.72 0.14
N SER A 30 -10.72 11.04 1.02
CA SER A 30 -10.38 10.86 2.44
C SER A 30 -9.10 10.04 2.64
N LEU A 31 -8.92 8.98 1.85
CA LEU A 31 -7.73 8.13 1.88
C LEU A 31 -6.50 8.90 1.36
N ALA A 32 -6.65 9.62 0.25
CA ALA A 32 -5.60 10.48 -0.28
C ALA A 32 -5.15 11.54 0.75
N LYS A 33 -6.09 12.24 1.39
CA LYS A 33 -5.80 13.22 2.46
C LYS A 33 -5.08 12.58 3.65
N SER A 34 -5.45 11.36 4.03
CA SER A 34 -4.81 10.64 5.14
C SER A 34 -3.35 10.29 4.82
N ILE A 35 -3.06 9.83 3.60
CA ILE A 35 -1.69 9.56 3.15
C ILE A 35 -0.86 10.85 3.16
N LEU A 36 -1.39 11.94 2.62
CA LEU A 36 -0.70 13.24 2.63
C LEU A 36 -0.42 13.74 4.06
N TYR A 37 -1.37 13.56 4.98
CA TYR A 37 -1.20 13.92 6.39
C TYR A 37 -0.05 13.15 7.06
N LEU A 38 0.06 11.84 6.78
CA LEU A 38 1.13 10.98 7.30
C LEU A 38 2.48 11.32 6.66
N TRP A 39 2.49 11.59 5.36
CA TRP A 39 3.70 11.98 4.63
C TRP A 39 4.34 13.24 5.21
N GLN A 40 3.53 14.27 5.49
CA GLN A 40 4.01 15.52 6.11
C GLN A 40 4.68 15.33 7.48
N ARG A 41 4.51 14.18 8.12
CA ARG A 41 5.03 13.84 9.45
C ARG A 41 6.09 12.75 9.41
N ASP A 42 6.52 12.33 8.22
CA ASP A 42 7.45 11.22 8.02
C ASP A 42 6.92 9.89 8.62
N GLN A 43 5.60 9.68 8.54
CA GLN A 43 4.90 8.54 9.14
C GLN A 43 4.45 7.49 8.11
N LEU A 44 5.01 7.49 6.91
CA LEU A 44 4.70 6.49 5.89
C LEU A 44 5.38 5.15 6.13
N ASP A 45 6.54 5.13 6.81
CA ASP A 45 7.36 3.92 7.02
C ASP A 45 7.10 3.29 8.40
N ASN A 46 5.86 3.37 8.89
CA ASN A 46 5.41 2.70 10.11
C ASN A 46 4.15 1.87 9.85
N ALA A 47 3.65 1.17 10.86
CA ALA A 47 2.49 0.29 10.71
C ALA A 47 1.26 1.01 10.13
N VAL A 48 0.95 2.23 10.60
CA VAL A 48 -0.20 3.03 10.15
C VAL A 48 0.02 3.54 8.72
N GLY A 49 1.24 4.01 8.42
CA GLY A 49 1.62 4.47 7.09
C GLY A 49 1.52 3.36 6.04
N VAL A 50 2.14 2.22 6.32
CA VAL A 50 2.11 1.03 5.47
C VAL A 50 0.67 0.56 5.24
N GLU A 51 -0.17 0.53 6.28
CA GLU A 51 -1.57 0.16 6.15
C GLU A 51 -2.33 1.09 5.19
N LYS A 52 -2.15 2.41 5.32
CA LYS A 52 -2.81 3.39 4.44
C LYS A 52 -2.31 3.35 3.00
N LEU A 53 -1.01 3.16 2.80
CA LEU A 53 -0.45 2.97 1.48
C LEU A 53 -0.95 1.66 0.85
N LEU A 54 -1.08 0.60 1.64
CA LEU A 54 -1.56 -0.69 1.15
C LEU A 54 -3.02 -0.63 0.74
N GLU A 55 -3.86 0.02 1.56
CA GLU A 55 -5.25 0.31 1.22
C GLU A 55 -5.34 1.04 -0.12
N ALA A 56 -4.58 2.12 -0.29
CA ALA A 56 -4.58 2.89 -1.53
C ALA A 56 -4.07 2.10 -2.74
N ALA A 57 -2.99 1.33 -2.58
CA ALA A 57 -2.43 0.50 -3.64
C ALA A 57 -3.41 -0.60 -4.08
N MET A 58 -4.15 -1.21 -3.15
CA MET A 58 -5.21 -2.17 -3.47
C MET A 58 -6.40 -1.52 -4.19
N PHE A 59 -6.68 -0.23 -3.94
CA PHE A 59 -7.73 0.52 -4.65
C PHE A 59 -7.37 0.85 -6.11
N VAL A 60 -6.10 1.13 -6.40
CA VAL A 60 -5.67 1.61 -7.72
C VAL A 60 -5.01 0.52 -8.57
N GLU A 61 -4.22 -0.36 -7.97
CA GLU A 61 -3.41 -1.37 -8.65
C GLU A 61 -3.38 -2.69 -7.85
N PRO A 62 -4.54 -3.37 -7.63
CA PRO A 62 -4.60 -4.56 -6.79
C PRO A 62 -3.73 -5.70 -7.32
N GLU A 63 -3.72 -5.96 -8.63
CA GLU A 63 -2.94 -7.06 -9.21
C GLU A 63 -1.43 -6.86 -8.99
N LYS A 64 -0.92 -5.65 -9.26
CA LYS A 64 0.49 -5.30 -9.08
C LYS A 64 0.89 -5.29 -7.60
N THR A 65 -0.02 -4.87 -6.72
CA THR A 65 0.20 -4.90 -5.27
C THR A 65 0.36 -6.35 -4.77
N LEU A 66 -0.51 -7.25 -5.21
CA LEU A 66 -0.44 -8.67 -4.86
C LEU A 66 0.75 -9.40 -5.51
N GLU A 67 1.18 -8.97 -6.69
CA GLU A 67 2.41 -9.45 -7.34
C GLU A 67 3.65 -9.05 -6.53
N PHE A 68 3.77 -7.79 -6.12
CA PHE A 68 4.87 -7.30 -5.29
C PHE A 68 5.06 -8.15 -4.02
N PHE A 69 3.99 -8.44 -3.28
CA PHE A 69 4.12 -9.26 -2.06
C PHE A 69 4.55 -10.70 -2.33
N ARG A 70 4.21 -11.26 -3.51
CA ARG A 70 4.74 -12.56 -3.93
C ARG A 70 6.22 -12.49 -4.25
N GLU A 71 6.67 -11.42 -4.90
CA GLU A 71 8.08 -11.21 -5.28
C GLU A 71 9.00 -11.07 -4.06
N ILE A 72 8.55 -10.38 -3.00
CA ILE A 72 9.34 -10.24 -1.77
C ILE A 72 9.18 -11.41 -0.78
N GLY A 73 8.50 -12.48 -1.20
CA GLY A 73 8.36 -13.70 -0.40
C GLY A 73 7.30 -13.66 0.71
N LEU A 74 6.45 -12.63 0.75
CA LEU A 74 5.34 -12.50 1.71
C LEU A 74 4.03 -13.07 1.11
N GLN A 75 4.04 -14.34 0.72
CA GLN A 75 2.88 -14.96 0.08
C GLN A 75 1.69 -15.12 1.05
N GLU A 76 1.98 -15.24 2.34
CA GLU A 76 0.99 -15.43 3.40
C GLU A 76 0.06 -14.22 3.58
N ILE A 77 0.45 -13.03 3.12
CA ILE A 77 -0.41 -11.84 3.20
C ILE A 77 -1.30 -11.66 1.97
N VAL A 78 -1.02 -12.37 0.87
CA VAL A 78 -1.75 -12.25 -0.40
C VAL A 78 -3.20 -12.71 -0.26
N VAL A 79 -3.45 -13.82 0.45
CA VAL A 79 -4.80 -14.35 0.65
C VAL A 79 -5.65 -13.41 1.50
N PRO A 80 -5.21 -12.99 2.71
CA PRO A 80 -5.95 -12.01 3.50
C PRO A 80 -6.23 -10.70 2.75
N LEU A 81 -5.26 -10.22 1.95
CA LEU A 81 -5.46 -9.00 1.17
C LEU A 81 -6.51 -9.16 0.07
N LYS A 82 -6.54 -10.31 -0.62
CA LYS A 82 -7.59 -10.59 -1.59
C LYS A 82 -8.98 -10.67 -0.95
N GLU A 83 -9.08 -11.20 0.25
CA GLU A 83 -10.36 -11.31 0.97
C GLU A 83 -10.85 -9.96 1.49
N ALA A 84 -9.95 -9.11 1.99
CA ALA A 84 -10.30 -7.80 2.53
C ALA A 84 -10.77 -6.79 1.47
N PHE A 85 -10.35 -6.95 0.22
CA PHE A 85 -10.64 -6.03 -0.89
C PHE A 85 -11.47 -6.69 -2.01
N ARG A 86 -12.23 -7.74 -1.68
CA ARG A 86 -13.09 -8.47 -2.62
C ARG A 86 -14.41 -7.77 -2.91
#